data_AF-A0A1X6MT82-F1
#
_entry.id   AF-A0A1X6MT82-F1
#
_cell.length_a   1.000
_cell.length_b   1.000
_cell.length_c   1.000
_cell.angle_alpha   90.00
_cell.angle_beta   90.00
_cell.angle_gamma   90.00
#
_symmetry.space_group_name_H-M   'P 1'
#
loop_
_entity.id
_entity.type
_entity.pdbx_description
1 polymer ?
#
loop_
_entity_poly.entity_id
_entity_poly.type
_entity_poly.pdbx_seq_one_letter_code
_entity_poly.pdbx_strand_id
1 'polypeptide(L)'
;MYSLSTTHIALSLHQNLIAFFEQHAADGGLTILNDQGSPLVYTQIAIEVINDSIVCWRTWVLWGRRYSVIAIPATCILGGAASGIGLIRAFAVSPGGEEVYNADITRWFEVFGALTLAANIYAVVAISYRAWQSMRALRELGPNVVIHGGKYYGALLVVIESGVLYSVALVHTIVPSDLLPSYPLMMQPTRLAWRRGGRRGNGSRTSVDLESTKSYPLQPTTISAGPAQNAWYNQDISGTIGNSSLQLEGSAKAAKHPDAYVRLARPSEVPAITRVLTRAFAKDPAMNWYGCVPELVPDCESQTPSAQRSMRNLSWFQSAILKSTVLVKGLVTVVVVPSVEDGEDAEQESNRDTVEAREEVVAVALWLPPGKTLDMGPVTFLRSGIMKVIQGWGLTGAKRVLWDFSPAVERTLEKAFKARGLDRLDSWHLFEMVVDPSHQGRGYSSLLMEEGFRRTSPKPVHLEATTAKNRDIYAHFGFEVDEEHQFGVGAVDKDGIRARGKAATGYPEWVMTKWSS
;
A
#
# COMPACT_ATOMS: atom_id res chain seq x y z
N MET A 1 4.07 11.26 -17.50
CA MET A 1 4.74 9.98 -17.19
C MET A 1 3.71 8.87 -17.07
N TYR A 2 3.06 8.64 -15.91
CA TYR A 2 2.16 7.47 -15.74
C TYR A 2 1.13 7.30 -16.86
N SER A 3 0.36 8.34 -17.22
CA SER A 3 -0.61 8.23 -18.32
C SER A 3 0.04 7.92 -19.67
N LEU A 4 1.20 8.51 -19.98
CA LEU A 4 1.91 8.28 -21.24
C LEU A 4 2.53 6.88 -21.30
N SER A 5 3.14 6.42 -20.20
CA SER A 5 3.69 5.07 -20.07
C SER A 5 2.58 4.00 -20.13
N THR A 6 1.44 4.25 -19.49
CA THR A 6 0.26 3.36 -19.58
C THR A 6 -0.28 3.31 -21.01
N THR A 7 -0.38 4.47 -21.69
CA THR A 7 -0.78 4.50 -23.11
C THR A 7 0.22 3.76 -23.99
N HIS A 8 1.52 3.94 -23.76
CA HIS A 8 2.57 3.21 -24.49
C HIS A 8 2.39 1.69 -24.33
N ILE A 9 2.28 1.20 -23.09
CA ILE A 9 2.07 -0.22 -22.80
C ILE A 9 0.77 -0.73 -23.42
N ALA A 10 -0.32 0.04 -23.35
CA ALA A 10 -1.61 -0.33 -23.92
C ALA A 10 -1.55 -0.46 -25.46
N LEU A 11 -0.85 0.47 -26.13
CA LEU A 11 -0.65 0.42 -27.58
C LEU A 11 0.26 -0.76 -27.99
N SER A 12 1.35 -1.01 -27.24
CA SER A 12 2.21 -2.17 -27.48
C SER A 12 1.48 -3.49 -27.25
N LEU A 13 0.63 -3.58 -26.21
CA LEU A 13 -0.19 -4.75 -25.94
C LEU A 13 -1.24 -4.96 -27.04
N HIS A 14 -1.92 -3.89 -27.46
CA HIS A 14 -2.89 -3.94 -28.56
C HIS A 14 -2.24 -4.43 -29.86
N GLN A 15 -1.06 -3.91 -30.21
CA GLN A 15 -0.29 -4.34 -31.38
C GLN A 15 0.07 -5.83 -31.30
N ASN A 16 0.54 -6.30 -30.14
CA ASN A 16 0.86 -7.71 -29.93
C ASN A 16 -0.38 -8.61 -30.03
N LEU A 17 -1.52 -8.19 -29.48
CA LEU A 17 -2.76 -8.96 -29.52
C LEU A 17 -3.29 -9.11 -30.96
N ILE A 18 -3.28 -8.03 -31.76
CA ILE A 18 -3.65 -8.09 -33.18
C ILE A 18 -2.72 -9.05 -33.93
N ALA A 19 -1.40 -8.90 -33.72
CA ALA A 19 -0.42 -9.74 -34.39
C ALA A 19 -0.62 -11.23 -34.09
N PHE A 20 -0.81 -11.59 -32.82
CA PHE A 20 -0.95 -12.98 -32.40
C PHE A 20 -2.31 -13.59 -32.74
N PHE A 21 -3.41 -12.89 -32.49
CA PHE A 21 -4.75 -13.48 -32.56
C PHE A 21 -5.47 -13.24 -33.88
N GLU A 22 -5.26 -12.09 -34.52
CA GLU A 22 -5.94 -11.76 -35.78
C GLU A 22 -5.08 -12.14 -36.99
N GLN A 23 -3.77 -11.91 -36.90
CA GLN A 23 -2.85 -12.06 -38.02
C GLN A 23 -1.97 -13.32 -37.94
N HIS A 24 -2.21 -14.18 -36.94
CA HIS A 24 -1.57 -15.48 -36.80
C HIS A 24 -0.04 -15.41 -36.88
N ALA A 25 0.58 -14.44 -36.18
CA ALA A 25 2.03 -14.23 -36.20
C ALA A 25 2.86 -15.49 -35.89
N ALA A 26 2.30 -16.44 -35.13
CA ALA A 26 2.93 -17.73 -34.82
C ALA A 26 3.18 -18.61 -36.06
N ASP A 27 2.44 -18.38 -37.15
CA ASP A 27 2.55 -19.12 -38.42
C ASP A 27 3.62 -18.54 -39.36
N GLY A 28 4.33 -17.48 -38.92
CA GLY A 28 5.43 -16.86 -39.67
C GLY A 28 4.99 -15.91 -40.80
N GLY A 29 3.71 -15.52 -40.82
CA GLY A 29 3.17 -14.56 -41.79
C GLY A 29 3.64 -13.11 -41.56
N LEU A 30 3.55 -12.28 -42.60
CA LEU A 30 3.72 -10.82 -42.47
C LEU A 30 2.57 -10.26 -41.61
N THR A 31 2.91 -9.70 -40.44
CA THR A 31 1.95 -9.11 -39.50
C THR A 31 2.22 -7.62 -39.28
N ILE A 32 1.41 -6.97 -38.44
CA ILE A 32 1.55 -5.59 -37.98
C ILE A 32 2.84 -5.36 -37.17
N LEU A 33 3.49 -6.44 -36.70
CA LEU A 33 4.84 -6.36 -36.15
C LEU A 33 5.86 -6.11 -37.27
N ASN A 34 5.57 -6.61 -38.48
CA ASN A 34 6.39 -6.53 -39.68
C ASN A 34 6.03 -5.34 -40.60
N ASP A 35 4.95 -4.60 -40.27
CA ASP A 35 4.52 -3.43 -41.02
C ASP A 35 5.22 -2.15 -40.51
N GLN A 36 6.28 -1.78 -41.23
CA GLN A 36 7.13 -0.64 -40.93
C GLN A 36 6.44 0.72 -41.17
N GLY A 37 5.30 0.73 -41.86
CA GLY A 37 4.47 1.92 -42.10
C GLY A 37 3.35 2.13 -41.08
N SER A 38 3.20 1.22 -40.10
CA SER A 38 2.09 1.26 -39.16
C SER A 38 2.10 2.55 -38.31
N PRO A 39 0.99 3.32 -38.29
CA PRO A 39 0.86 4.52 -37.45
C PRO A 39 1.12 4.26 -35.96
N LEU A 40 0.93 3.02 -35.50
CA LEU A 40 1.18 2.59 -34.13
C LEU A 40 2.66 2.70 -33.73
N VAL A 41 3.59 2.33 -34.62
CA VAL A 41 5.04 2.39 -34.36
C VAL A 41 5.49 3.85 -34.22
N TYR A 42 5.05 4.71 -35.14
CA TYR A 42 5.34 6.15 -35.08
C TYR A 42 4.73 6.83 -33.84
N THR A 43 3.52 6.40 -33.44
CA THR A 43 2.87 6.92 -32.22
C THR A 43 3.65 6.52 -30.96
N GLN A 44 4.14 5.28 -30.88
CA GLN A 44 4.96 4.82 -29.75
C GLN A 44 6.29 5.60 -29.66
N ILE A 45 6.99 5.79 -30.79
CA ILE A 45 8.21 6.62 -30.86
C ILE A 45 7.93 8.07 -30.41
N ALA A 46 6.82 8.65 -30.86
CA ALA A 46 6.44 10.01 -30.46
C ALA A 46 6.16 10.12 -28.95
N ILE A 47 5.50 9.12 -28.35
CA ILE A 47 5.27 9.07 -26.90
C ILE A 47 6.60 9.02 -26.14
N GLU A 48 7.58 8.28 -26.65
CA GLU A 48 8.91 8.13 -26.04
C GLU A 48 9.69 9.46 -26.02
N VAL A 49 9.68 10.20 -27.13
CA VAL A 49 10.31 11.54 -27.22
C VAL A 49 9.66 12.53 -26.25
N ILE A 50 8.33 12.45 -26.08
CA ILE A 50 7.60 13.27 -25.11
C ILE A 50 7.99 12.89 -23.67
N ASN A 51 8.13 11.59 -23.38
CA ASN A 51 8.60 11.12 -22.07
C ASN A 51 9.99 11.67 -21.75
N ASP A 52 10.93 11.60 -22.69
CA ASP A 52 12.28 12.14 -22.49
C ASP A 52 12.31 13.66 -22.29
N SER A 53 11.42 14.39 -22.96
CA SER A 53 11.24 15.83 -22.74
C SER A 53 10.76 16.14 -21.32
N ILE A 54 9.87 15.32 -20.75
CA ILE A 54 9.38 15.47 -19.37
C ILE A 54 10.53 15.21 -18.37
N VAL A 55 11.41 14.26 -18.67
CA VAL A 55 12.60 13.94 -17.85
C VAL A 55 13.57 15.12 -17.75
N CYS A 56 13.77 15.82 -18.86
CA CYS A 56 14.58 17.03 -18.91
C CYS A 56 13.91 18.18 -18.13
N TRP A 57 12.62 18.39 -18.36
CA TRP A 57 11.83 19.42 -17.67
C TRP A 57 11.83 19.26 -16.14
N ARG A 58 11.57 18.05 -15.61
CA ARG A 58 11.55 17.80 -14.15
C ARG A 58 12.89 18.14 -13.50
N THR A 59 13.99 17.79 -14.18
CA THR A 59 15.36 18.03 -13.67
C THR A 59 15.65 19.53 -13.65
N TRP A 60 15.26 20.25 -14.71
CA TRP A 60 15.40 21.71 -14.79
C TRP A 60 14.64 22.46 -13.70
N VAL A 61 13.38 22.10 -13.47
CA VAL A 61 12.53 22.77 -12.46
C VAL A 61 13.10 22.57 -11.05
N LEU A 62 13.50 21.35 -10.69
CA LEU A 62 14.02 21.02 -9.36
C LEU A 62 15.38 21.66 -9.04
N TRP A 63 16.16 21.96 -10.08
CA TRP A 63 17.44 22.67 -9.96
C TRP A 63 17.31 24.20 -10.06
N GLY A 64 16.10 24.75 -9.89
CA GLY A 64 15.88 26.19 -9.89
C GLY A 64 16.14 26.82 -11.26
N ARG A 65 15.78 26.11 -12.34
CA ARG A 65 15.92 26.54 -13.73
C ARG A 65 17.37 26.73 -14.21
N ARG A 66 18.34 26.05 -13.60
CA ARG A 66 19.74 26.07 -14.03
C ARG A 66 19.96 25.20 -15.27
N TYR A 67 20.28 25.83 -16.40
CA TYR A 67 20.45 25.15 -17.69
C TYR A 67 21.67 24.22 -17.77
N SER A 68 22.71 24.47 -16.96
CA SER A 68 23.92 23.62 -16.94
C SER A 68 23.63 22.16 -16.54
N VAL A 69 22.63 21.95 -15.68
CA VAL A 69 22.28 20.62 -15.16
C VAL A 69 21.57 19.77 -16.22
N ILE A 70 20.88 20.41 -17.18
CA ILE A 70 20.17 19.71 -18.24
C ILE A 70 20.99 19.53 -19.52
N ALA A 71 22.24 20.00 -19.56
CA ALA A 71 23.09 19.82 -20.74
C ALA A 71 23.25 18.34 -21.10
N ILE A 72 23.51 17.48 -20.12
CA ILE A 72 23.67 16.03 -20.31
C ILE A 72 22.41 15.36 -20.87
N PRO A 73 21.22 15.48 -20.23
CA PRO A 73 19.99 14.88 -20.77
C PRO A 73 19.57 15.54 -22.09
N ALA A 74 19.81 16.84 -22.30
CA ALA A 74 19.55 17.48 -23.58
C ALA A 74 20.43 16.93 -24.71
N THR A 75 21.72 16.68 -24.45
CA THR A 75 22.60 16.02 -25.42
C THR A 75 22.14 14.59 -25.72
N CYS A 76 21.68 13.84 -24.71
CA CYS A 76 21.12 12.50 -24.91
C CYS A 76 19.84 12.55 -25.75
N ILE A 77 18.96 13.52 -25.53
CA ILE A 77 17.74 13.72 -26.33
C ILE A 77 18.07 14.08 -27.77
N LEU A 78 19.04 14.97 -27.99
CA LEU A 78 19.50 15.33 -29.34
C LEU A 78 20.13 14.14 -30.06
N GLY A 79 20.93 13.34 -29.33
CA GLY A 79 21.46 12.08 -29.83
C GLY A 79 20.36 11.06 -30.15
N GLY A 80 19.34 10.96 -29.29
CA GLY A 80 18.16 10.12 -29.49
C GLY A 80 17.33 10.55 -30.69
N ALA A 81 17.15 11.87 -30.90
CA ALA A 81 16.51 12.38 -32.10
C ALA A 81 17.30 12.02 -33.37
N ALA A 82 18.63 12.13 -33.32
CA ALA A 82 19.50 11.75 -34.44
C ALA A 82 19.46 10.23 -34.71
N SER A 83 19.49 9.38 -33.68
CA SER A 83 19.37 7.93 -33.84
C SER A 83 17.96 7.52 -34.28
N GLY A 84 16.92 8.25 -33.87
CA GLY A 84 15.55 8.08 -34.36
C GLY A 84 15.42 8.35 -35.86
N ILE A 85 16.12 9.35 -36.40
CA ILE A 85 16.20 9.58 -37.85
C ILE A 85 16.90 8.39 -38.54
N GLY A 86 17.97 7.86 -37.93
CA GLY A 86 18.66 6.65 -38.39
C GLY A 86 17.74 5.43 -38.40
N LEU A 87 16.92 5.27 -37.37
CA LEU A 87 15.93 4.20 -37.23
C LEU A 87 14.83 4.31 -38.30
N ILE A 88 14.27 5.50 -38.51
CA ILE A 88 13.26 5.76 -39.56
C ILE A 88 13.84 5.47 -40.95
N ARG A 89 15.10 5.85 -41.20
CA ARG A 89 15.78 5.53 -42.46
C ARG A 89 16.00 4.02 -42.61
N ALA A 90 16.42 3.32 -41.56
CA ALA A 90 16.62 1.88 -41.58
C ALA A 90 15.31 1.14 -41.86
N PHE A 91 14.20 1.59 -41.30
CA PHE A 91 12.86 1.14 -41.66
C PHE A 91 12.54 1.44 -43.13
N ALA A 92 12.68 2.68 -43.58
CA ALA A 92 12.29 3.07 -44.96
C ALA A 92 13.06 2.36 -46.08
N VAL A 93 14.26 1.82 -45.82
CA VAL A 93 15.14 1.17 -46.80
C VAL A 93 15.08 -0.36 -46.73
N SER A 94 14.44 -0.93 -45.69
CA SER A 94 14.35 -2.38 -45.53
C SER A 94 13.41 -3.01 -46.57
N PRO A 95 13.85 -4.04 -47.32
CA PRO A 95 13.00 -4.72 -48.29
C PRO A 95 11.79 -5.36 -47.60
N GLY A 96 10.58 -5.15 -48.15
CA GLY A 96 9.37 -5.77 -47.63
C GLY A 96 9.47 -7.30 -47.71
N GLY A 97 9.40 -7.98 -46.57
CA GLY A 97 9.44 -9.45 -46.48
C GLY A 97 10.54 -10.05 -45.62
N GLU A 98 11.55 -9.29 -45.19
CA GLU A 98 12.55 -9.76 -44.22
C GLU A 98 12.10 -9.52 -42.76
N GLU A 99 12.63 -10.32 -41.83
CA GLU A 99 12.34 -10.23 -40.40
C GLU A 99 12.60 -8.81 -39.87
N VAL A 100 11.74 -8.35 -38.96
CA VAL A 100 11.79 -7.03 -38.27
C VAL A 100 13.11 -6.73 -37.56
N TYR A 101 13.95 -7.75 -37.38
CA TYR A 101 15.23 -7.71 -36.71
C TYR A 101 16.40 -7.74 -37.71
N ASN A 102 16.41 -6.83 -38.67
CA ASN A 102 17.66 -6.55 -39.38
C ASN A 102 18.66 -5.92 -38.38
N ALA A 103 19.90 -6.39 -38.38
CA ALA A 103 20.95 -5.94 -37.46
C ALA A 103 21.14 -4.42 -37.44
N ASP A 104 20.84 -3.73 -38.54
CA ASP A 104 20.88 -2.27 -38.60
C ASP A 104 19.73 -1.60 -37.83
N ILE A 105 18.50 -2.13 -37.91
CA ILE A 105 17.35 -1.62 -37.14
C ILE A 105 17.61 -1.85 -35.65
N THR A 106 18.07 -3.04 -35.27
CA THR A 106 18.40 -3.39 -33.88
C THR A 106 19.47 -2.46 -33.33
N ARG A 107 20.54 -2.17 -34.09
CA ARG A 107 21.61 -1.26 -33.64
C ARG A 107 21.11 0.16 -33.41
N TRP A 108 20.29 0.71 -34.31
CA TRP A 108 19.72 2.06 -34.12
C TRP A 108 18.75 2.12 -32.94
N PHE A 109 17.98 1.05 -32.73
CA PHE A 109 17.08 0.90 -31.59
C PHE A 109 17.84 0.80 -30.26
N GLU A 110 18.92 0.02 -30.20
CA GLU A 110 19.81 -0.08 -29.03
C GLU A 110 20.45 1.27 -28.68
N VAL A 111 20.95 2.00 -29.69
CA VAL A 111 21.54 3.34 -29.49
C VAL A 111 20.49 4.32 -28.97
N PHE A 112 19.29 4.32 -29.56
CA PHE A 112 18.17 5.15 -29.12
C PHE A 112 17.79 4.84 -27.66
N GLY A 113 17.57 3.56 -27.35
CA GLY A 113 17.23 3.13 -26.00
C GLY A 113 18.32 3.44 -24.97
N ALA A 114 19.59 3.25 -25.32
CA ALA A 114 20.73 3.53 -24.43
C ALA A 114 20.84 5.01 -24.07
N LEU A 115 20.58 5.91 -25.02
CA LEU A 115 20.59 7.36 -24.79
C LEU A 115 19.41 7.79 -23.90
N THR A 116 18.21 7.25 -24.13
CA THR A 116 17.02 7.48 -23.29
C THR A 116 17.21 6.93 -21.87
N LEU A 117 17.84 5.76 -21.72
CA LEU A 117 18.20 5.18 -20.43
C LEU A 117 19.22 6.05 -19.69
N ALA A 118 20.28 6.50 -20.37
CA ALA A 118 21.30 7.36 -19.79
C ALA A 118 20.72 8.69 -19.30
N ALA A 119 19.85 9.31 -20.09
CA ALA A 119 19.15 10.54 -19.71
C ALA A 119 18.27 10.33 -18.46
N ASN A 120 17.57 9.20 -18.38
CA ASN A 120 16.71 8.88 -17.24
C ASN A 120 17.48 8.57 -15.97
N ILE A 121 18.53 7.75 -16.06
CA ILE A 121 19.40 7.45 -14.91
C ILE A 121 20.02 8.75 -14.39
N TYR A 122 20.57 9.58 -15.28
CA TYR A 122 21.12 10.87 -14.90
C TYR A 122 20.08 11.74 -14.20
N ALA A 123 18.87 11.86 -14.75
CA ALA A 123 17.81 12.65 -14.14
C ALA A 123 17.39 12.12 -12.77
N VAL A 124 17.23 10.81 -12.61
CA VAL A 124 16.92 10.18 -11.31
C VAL A 124 18.01 10.48 -10.29
N VAL A 125 19.29 10.35 -10.67
CA VAL A 125 20.43 10.66 -9.79
C VAL A 125 20.47 12.15 -9.45
N ALA A 126 20.34 13.05 -10.43
CA ALA A 126 20.38 14.48 -10.23
C ALA A 126 19.22 15.00 -9.36
N ILE A 127 18.03 14.43 -9.52
CA ILE A 127 16.85 14.75 -8.70
C ILE A 127 17.04 14.24 -7.28
N SER A 128 17.48 12.98 -7.12
CA SER A 128 17.71 12.36 -5.80
C SER A 128 18.81 13.09 -5.03
N TYR A 129 19.89 13.47 -5.72
CA TYR A 129 20.98 14.25 -5.14
C TYR A 129 20.51 15.64 -4.70
N ARG A 130 19.71 16.32 -5.52
CA ARG A 130 19.14 17.63 -5.16
C ARG A 130 18.19 17.53 -3.97
N ALA A 131 17.35 16.50 -3.94
CA ALA A 131 16.47 16.18 -2.82
C ALA A 131 17.26 15.98 -1.53
N TRP A 132 18.34 15.20 -1.60
CA TRP A 132 19.23 14.94 -0.47
C TRP A 132 19.98 16.20 -0.02
N GLN A 133 20.48 17.02 -0.95
CA GLN A 133 21.17 18.27 -0.63
C GLN A 133 20.24 19.27 0.06
N SER A 134 19.00 19.40 -0.42
CA SER A 134 17.96 20.18 0.27
C SER A 134 17.72 19.63 1.68
N MET A 135 17.58 18.32 1.84
CA MET A 135 17.38 17.69 3.16
C MET A 135 18.56 17.91 4.11
N ARG A 136 19.79 17.87 3.60
CA ARG A 136 21.01 18.11 4.39
C ARG A 136 21.15 19.57 4.81
N ALA A 137 20.94 20.52 3.90
CA ALA A 137 20.94 21.94 4.21
C ALA A 137 19.87 22.32 5.25
N LEU A 138 18.73 21.62 5.23
CA LEU A 138 17.66 21.77 6.23
C LEU A 138 18.04 21.17 7.61
N ARG A 139 18.84 20.10 7.65
CA ARG A 139 19.36 19.51 8.90
C ARG A 139 20.45 20.35 9.56
N GLU A 140 21.22 21.11 8.77
CA GLU A 140 22.30 21.98 9.28
C GLU A 140 21.77 23.27 9.94
N LEU A 141 20.48 23.62 9.77
CA LEU A 141 19.82 24.77 10.43
C LEU A 141 19.43 24.53 11.91
N GLY A 142 19.81 23.39 12.48
CA GLY A 142 19.67 23.08 13.91
C GLY A 142 18.32 22.41 14.30
N PRO A 143 18.26 21.77 15.48
CA PRO A 143 17.13 20.94 15.93
C PRO A 143 15.83 21.72 16.24
N ASN A 144 15.85 23.05 16.20
CA ASN A 144 14.73 23.92 16.60
C ASN A 144 13.94 24.50 15.42
N VAL A 145 14.21 24.08 14.17
CA VAL A 145 13.44 24.52 12.99
C VAL A 145 12.72 23.32 12.40
N VAL A 146 11.44 23.14 12.76
CA VAL A 146 10.56 22.11 12.18
C VAL A 146 10.07 22.58 10.82
N ILE A 147 10.77 22.18 9.76
CA ILE A 147 10.46 22.60 8.39
C ILE A 147 9.40 21.68 7.77
N HIS A 148 8.24 22.27 7.48
CA HIS A 148 7.06 21.64 6.88
C HIS A 148 7.34 21.19 5.44
N GLY A 149 7.87 19.98 5.25
CA GLY A 149 8.24 19.45 3.93
C GLY A 149 7.49 18.20 3.46
N GLY A 150 6.70 17.53 4.32
CA GLY A 150 6.14 16.19 4.05
C GLY A 150 5.38 16.05 2.72
N LYS A 151 4.55 17.05 2.37
CA LYS A 151 3.79 17.08 1.11
C LYS A 151 4.68 17.19 -0.13
N TYR A 152 5.78 17.96 -0.03
CA TYR A 152 6.75 18.10 -1.12
C TYR A 152 7.61 16.85 -1.27
N TYR A 153 7.95 16.18 -0.16
CA TYR A 153 8.70 14.93 -0.18
C TYR A 153 7.91 13.77 -0.77
N GLY A 154 6.61 13.65 -0.46
CA GLY A 154 5.75 12.64 -1.08
C GLY A 154 5.63 12.82 -2.60
N ALA A 155 5.38 14.05 -3.07
CA ALA A 155 5.33 14.36 -4.50
C ALA A 155 6.69 14.13 -5.20
N LEU A 156 7.79 14.48 -4.53
CA LEU A 156 9.16 14.27 -5.03
C LEU A 156 9.51 12.78 -5.11
N LEU A 157 9.09 11.98 -4.13
CA LEU A 157 9.29 10.54 -4.11
C LEU A 157 8.52 9.86 -5.24
N VAL A 158 7.26 10.23 -5.48
CA VAL A 158 6.47 9.73 -6.61
C VAL A 158 7.16 10.03 -7.95
N VAL A 159 7.77 11.21 -8.09
CA VAL A 159 8.53 11.58 -9.30
C VAL A 159 9.81 10.73 -9.44
N ILE A 160 10.54 10.50 -8.35
CA ILE A 160 11.75 9.66 -8.34
C ILE A 160 11.39 8.20 -8.69
N GLU A 161 10.37 7.63 -8.03
CA GLU A 161 9.91 6.25 -8.24
C GLU A 161 9.47 6.01 -9.67
N SER A 162 8.73 6.95 -10.27
CA SER A 162 8.32 6.86 -11.68
C SER A 162 9.53 6.81 -12.64
N GLY A 163 10.62 7.53 -12.32
CA GLY A 163 11.85 7.51 -13.12
C GLY A 163 12.64 6.20 -12.98
N VAL A 164 12.64 5.60 -11.79
CA VAL A 164 13.28 4.30 -11.54
C VAL A 164 12.52 3.18 -12.26
N LEU A 165 11.20 3.14 -12.13
CA LEU A 165 10.36 2.13 -12.80
C LEU A 165 10.51 2.18 -14.32
N TYR A 166 10.55 3.37 -14.89
CA TYR A 166 10.76 3.55 -16.33
C TYR A 166 12.17 3.10 -16.76
N SER A 167 13.21 3.40 -15.98
CA SER A 167 14.58 2.94 -16.26
C SER A 167 14.70 1.41 -16.20
N VAL A 168 14.04 0.75 -15.25
CA VAL A 168 13.99 -0.72 -15.14
C VAL A 168 13.28 -1.34 -16.36
N ALA A 169 12.17 -0.75 -16.79
CA ALA A 169 11.45 -1.20 -17.98
C ALA A 169 12.31 -1.07 -19.25
N LEU A 170 13.04 0.04 -19.40
CA LEU A 170 13.97 0.24 -20.53
C LEU A 170 15.12 -0.77 -20.53
N VAL A 171 15.72 -1.05 -19.36
CA VAL A 171 16.77 -2.07 -19.24
C VAL A 171 16.28 -3.43 -19.71
N HIS A 172 15.06 -3.84 -19.32
CA HIS A 172 14.47 -5.09 -19.78
C HIS A 172 14.24 -5.12 -21.30
N THR A 173 13.90 -3.98 -21.91
CA THR A 173 13.65 -3.87 -23.36
C THR A 173 14.95 -3.85 -24.18
N ILE A 174 16.03 -3.28 -23.64
CA ILE A 174 17.29 -3.08 -24.36
C ILE A 174 18.27 -4.25 -24.15
N VAL A 175 18.29 -4.87 -22.96
CA VAL A 175 19.22 -5.97 -22.67
C VAL A 175 18.66 -7.27 -23.26
N PRO A 176 19.37 -7.93 -24.20
CA PRO A 176 18.94 -9.20 -24.76
C PRO A 176 18.72 -10.23 -23.65
N SER A 177 17.68 -11.06 -23.79
CA SER A 177 17.28 -12.09 -22.81
C SER A 177 18.37 -13.09 -22.44
N ASP A 178 19.45 -13.15 -23.23
CA ASP A 178 20.59 -14.05 -23.03
C ASP A 178 21.57 -13.57 -21.94
N LEU A 179 21.46 -12.31 -21.52
CA LEU A 179 22.36 -11.67 -20.53
C LEU A 179 21.74 -11.48 -19.14
N LEU A 180 20.43 -11.69 -18.99
CA LEU A 180 19.72 -11.61 -17.71
C LEU A 180 19.38 -13.02 -17.21
N PRO A 181 19.78 -13.42 -15.99
CA PRO A 181 19.38 -14.73 -15.44
C PRO A 181 17.85 -14.79 -15.38
N SER A 182 17.30 -15.76 -16.09
CA SER A 182 15.87 -15.91 -16.37
C SER A 182 15.05 -16.08 -15.08
N TYR A 183 14.31 -15.05 -14.70
CA TYR A 183 13.22 -15.17 -13.75
C TYR A 183 11.92 -15.56 -14.49
N PRO A 184 11.16 -16.56 -14.00
CA PRO A 184 10.04 -17.14 -14.73
C PRO A 184 8.77 -16.32 -14.52
N LEU A 185 8.65 -15.17 -15.17
CA LEU A 185 7.38 -14.43 -15.27
C LEU A 185 7.20 -13.87 -16.67
N MET A 186 7.20 -14.74 -17.68
CA MET A 186 6.47 -14.46 -18.92
C MET A 186 6.17 -15.79 -19.63
N MET A 187 4.91 -15.94 -20.05
CA MET A 187 4.40 -17.10 -20.77
C MET A 187 5.32 -17.47 -21.92
N GLN A 188 6.00 -18.61 -21.82
CA GLN A 188 6.49 -19.28 -23.01
C GLN A 188 5.27 -19.91 -23.70
N PRO A 189 5.08 -19.73 -25.01
CA PRO A 189 4.17 -20.57 -25.76
C PRO A 189 4.79 -21.97 -25.77
N THR A 190 4.35 -22.81 -24.85
CA THR A 190 4.59 -24.25 -24.93
C THR A 190 4.19 -24.69 -26.33
N ARG A 191 5.16 -25.12 -27.13
CA ARG A 191 4.94 -25.87 -28.38
C ARG A 191 4.23 -27.17 -28.03
N LEU A 192 2.92 -27.11 -27.83
CA LEU A 192 2.03 -28.25 -27.77
C LEU A 192 1.86 -28.75 -29.20
N ALA A 193 2.82 -29.53 -29.66
CA ALA A 193 2.71 -30.31 -30.89
C ALA A 193 1.56 -31.30 -30.71
N TRP A 194 0.39 -30.96 -31.27
CA TRP A 194 -0.75 -31.86 -31.40
C TRP A 194 -0.41 -32.93 -32.45
N ARG A 195 0.25 -34.01 -32.03
CA ARG A 195 0.54 -35.14 -32.90
C ARG A 195 -0.71 -36.03 -32.97
N ARG A 196 -1.47 -35.94 -34.08
CA ARG A 196 -2.54 -36.87 -34.43
C ARG A 196 -2.04 -38.31 -34.32
N GLY A 197 -2.59 -39.06 -33.36
CA GLY A 197 -2.33 -40.48 -33.19
C GLY A 197 -3.02 -41.31 -34.27
N GLY A 198 -2.28 -41.68 -35.31
CA GLY A 198 -2.62 -42.79 -36.22
C GLY A 198 -2.04 -44.10 -35.69
N ARG A 199 -2.89 -45.12 -35.55
CA ARG A 199 -2.55 -46.51 -35.16
C ARG A 199 -1.58 -47.17 -36.16
N ARG A 200 -0.53 -47.85 -35.64
CA ARG A 200 -0.32 -49.32 -35.71
C ARG A 200 1.13 -49.69 -35.32
N GLY A 201 1.25 -50.70 -34.45
CA GLY A 201 2.08 -51.87 -34.73
C GLY A 201 3.53 -51.93 -34.23
N ASN A 202 3.69 -52.80 -33.23
CA ASN A 202 4.79 -53.76 -33.01
C ASN A 202 6.11 -53.26 -32.38
N GLY A 203 6.51 -53.99 -31.34
CA GLY A 203 7.54 -53.63 -30.39
C GLY A 203 8.99 -53.87 -30.81
N SER A 204 9.88 -53.36 -29.97
CA SER A 204 11.11 -54.03 -29.52
C SER A 204 11.78 -53.13 -28.48
N ARG A 205 12.21 -53.75 -27.38
CA ARG A 205 13.11 -53.18 -26.38
C ARG A 205 14.48 -52.98 -27.02
N THR A 206 15.09 -51.82 -26.78
CA THR A 206 16.55 -51.67 -26.83
C THR A 206 16.99 -50.85 -25.63
N SER A 207 17.66 -51.53 -24.71
CA SER A 207 18.49 -51.01 -23.64
C SER A 207 19.72 -50.31 -24.20
N VAL A 208 20.15 -49.23 -23.55
CA VAL A 208 21.50 -48.70 -23.67
C VAL A 208 22.02 -48.49 -22.26
N ASP A 209 23.00 -49.31 -21.90
CA ASP A 209 23.78 -49.24 -20.67
C ASP A 209 24.72 -48.03 -20.70
N LEU A 210 24.83 -47.34 -19.57
CA LEU A 210 25.83 -46.30 -19.30
C LEU A 210 26.90 -46.89 -18.39
N GLU A 211 28.14 -46.96 -18.91
CA GLU A 211 29.33 -47.38 -18.19
C GLU A 211 29.70 -46.43 -17.04
N SER A 212 30.12 -47.07 -15.96
CA SER A 212 30.57 -46.55 -14.68
C SER A 212 31.88 -45.76 -14.75
N THR A 213 31.90 -44.59 -14.10
CA THR A 213 33.14 -44.00 -13.55
C THR A 213 32.98 -43.69 -12.05
N LYS A 214 33.54 -44.60 -11.26
CA LYS A 214 34.19 -44.47 -9.93
C LYS A 214 33.63 -43.46 -8.91
N SER A 215 33.01 -44.03 -7.89
CA SER A 215 32.56 -43.47 -6.62
C SER A 215 33.72 -43.05 -5.69
N TYR A 216 33.59 -41.88 -5.06
CA TYR A 216 34.19 -41.56 -3.76
C TYR A 216 33.05 -41.40 -2.73
N PRO A 217 33.24 -41.79 -1.46
CA PRO A 217 32.13 -41.87 -0.50
C PRO A 217 31.79 -40.48 0.06
N LEU A 218 30.60 -39.98 -0.27
CA LEU A 218 29.97 -38.86 0.43
C LEU A 218 28.94 -39.41 1.42
N GLN A 219 29.11 -39.07 2.70
CA GLN A 219 28.14 -39.35 3.74
C GLN A 219 26.77 -38.73 3.39
N PRO A 220 25.65 -39.37 3.76
CA PRO A 220 24.32 -38.79 3.54
C PRO A 220 24.11 -37.63 4.51
N THR A 221 24.39 -36.40 4.06
CA THR A 221 23.82 -35.22 4.70
C THR A 221 22.41 -35.06 4.18
N THR A 222 21.44 -35.50 4.97
CA THR A 222 20.02 -35.21 4.75
C THR A 222 19.81 -33.70 4.77
N ILE A 223 19.72 -33.05 3.60
CA ILE A 223 19.30 -31.66 3.50
C ILE A 223 17.77 -31.65 3.61
N SER A 224 17.29 -31.43 4.83
CA SER A 224 15.90 -31.06 5.09
C SER A 224 15.62 -29.71 4.42
N ALA A 225 14.87 -29.72 3.32
CA ALA A 225 14.28 -28.51 2.75
C ALA A 225 13.17 -28.01 3.71
N GLY A 226 13.57 -27.19 4.68
CA GLY A 226 12.63 -26.43 5.51
C GLY A 226 11.94 -25.33 4.68
N PRO A 227 10.68 -24.97 4.98
CA PRO A 227 10.00 -23.88 4.30
C PRO A 227 10.76 -22.58 4.55
N ALA A 228 11.01 -21.81 3.48
CA ALA A 228 11.64 -20.49 3.54
C ALA A 228 10.79 -19.55 4.42
N GLN A 229 11.13 -19.50 5.70
CA GLN A 229 10.55 -18.63 6.70
C GLN A 229 10.99 -17.18 6.41
N ASN A 230 10.00 -16.31 6.24
CA ASN A 230 10.18 -14.87 6.06
C ASN A 230 10.97 -14.28 7.24
N ALA A 231 12.19 -13.82 6.96
CA ALA A 231 13.19 -13.32 7.91
C ALA A 231 12.87 -11.94 8.54
N TRP A 232 11.63 -11.69 8.95
CA TRP A 232 11.21 -10.44 9.62
C TRP A 232 10.61 -10.62 11.03
N TYR A 233 10.37 -11.85 11.48
CA TYR A 233 9.77 -12.11 12.80
C TYR A 233 10.77 -12.64 13.85
N ASN A 234 12.01 -12.95 13.47
CA ASN A 234 13.09 -13.47 14.34
C ASN A 234 14.20 -12.44 14.60
N GLN A 235 13.86 -11.17 14.82
CA GLN A 235 14.80 -10.25 15.45
C GLN A 235 14.32 -9.96 16.87
N ASP A 236 15.14 -10.42 17.82
CA ASP A 236 15.12 -10.10 19.24
C ASP A 236 14.51 -8.72 19.55
N ILE A 237 13.25 -8.74 20.01
CA ILE A 237 12.66 -7.67 20.84
C ILE A 237 12.98 -7.95 22.32
N SER A 238 13.97 -8.81 22.60
CA SER A 238 14.54 -9.03 23.94
C SER A 238 15.48 -7.90 24.38
N GLY A 239 15.81 -6.94 23.49
CA GLY A 239 16.72 -5.83 23.80
C GLY A 239 16.10 -4.59 24.44
N THR A 240 14.77 -4.45 24.51
CA THR A 240 14.11 -3.36 25.26
C THR A 240 12.71 -3.75 25.75
N ILE A 241 12.49 -5.05 25.96
CA ILE A 241 11.49 -5.54 26.90
C ILE A 241 12.31 -6.12 28.02
N GLY A 242 12.60 -5.30 29.02
CA GLY A 242 13.05 -5.84 30.29
C GLY A 242 12.01 -6.87 30.72
N ASN A 243 12.46 -8.11 30.94
CA ASN A 243 11.71 -9.12 31.67
C ASN A 243 11.33 -8.52 33.02
N SER A 244 10.16 -7.92 33.02
CA SER A 244 9.47 -7.45 34.19
C SER A 244 8.04 -7.85 33.97
N SER A 245 7.74 -9.07 34.42
CA SER A 245 6.47 -9.44 35.00
C SER A 245 6.15 -8.53 36.20
N LEU A 246 6.07 -7.22 35.96
CA LEU A 246 5.36 -6.31 36.83
C LEU A 246 3.90 -6.46 36.43
N GLN A 247 3.20 -7.37 37.13
CA GLN A 247 1.85 -7.04 37.52
C GLN A 247 1.91 -5.63 38.13
N LEU A 248 1.56 -4.63 37.34
CA LEU A 248 1.36 -3.29 37.85
C LEU A 248 0.09 -3.35 38.69
N GLU A 249 0.27 -3.51 39.99
CA GLU A 249 -0.77 -3.29 40.98
C GLU A 249 -1.46 -1.95 40.68
N GLY A 250 -2.75 -2.00 40.32
CA GLY A 250 -3.53 -0.80 40.02
C GLY A 250 -4.22 -0.77 38.64
N SER A 251 -4.49 -1.92 38.00
CA SER A 251 -5.47 -1.94 36.90
C SER A 251 -6.85 -1.55 37.46
N ALA A 252 -7.42 -0.46 36.93
CA ALA A 252 -8.73 0.03 37.34
C ALA A 252 -9.79 -1.05 37.06
N LYS A 253 -10.26 -1.74 38.11
CA LYS A 253 -11.39 -2.67 37.99
C LYS A 253 -12.65 -1.85 37.71
N ALA A 254 -13.30 -2.09 36.58
CA ALA A 254 -14.61 -1.50 36.33
C ALA A 254 -15.60 -2.01 37.37
N ALA A 255 -16.29 -1.09 38.06
CA ALA A 255 -17.27 -1.39 39.10
C ALA A 255 -18.46 -2.27 38.64
N LYS A 256 -18.58 -2.59 37.33
CA LYS A 256 -19.62 -3.46 36.76
C LYS A 256 -19.12 -4.80 36.19
N HIS A 257 -17.81 -5.01 36.04
CA HIS A 257 -17.23 -6.28 35.61
C HIS A 257 -15.91 -6.50 36.38
N PRO A 258 -15.93 -7.26 37.49
CA PRO A 258 -14.78 -7.38 38.41
C PRO A 258 -13.55 -8.02 37.74
N ASP A 259 -13.75 -8.71 36.63
CA ASP A 259 -12.73 -9.45 35.91
C ASP A 259 -12.35 -8.85 34.55
N ALA A 260 -13.01 -7.76 34.12
CA ALA A 260 -12.62 -7.06 32.91
C ALA A 260 -11.43 -6.14 33.18
N TYR A 261 -10.42 -6.18 32.32
CA TYR A 261 -9.21 -5.37 32.48
C TYR A 261 -8.61 -4.94 31.14
N VAL A 262 -7.80 -3.88 31.18
CA VAL A 262 -7.13 -3.32 29.99
C VAL A 262 -5.70 -3.86 29.91
N ARG A 263 -5.29 -4.26 28.70
CA ARG A 263 -3.89 -4.61 28.40
C ARG A 263 -3.51 -4.27 26.97
N LEU A 264 -2.24 -4.42 26.64
CA LEU A 264 -1.79 -4.36 25.25
C LEU A 264 -2.31 -5.60 24.48
N ALA A 265 -2.59 -5.39 23.19
CA ALA A 265 -2.97 -6.46 22.27
C ALA A 265 -1.82 -7.44 22.03
N ARG A 266 -2.15 -8.73 21.93
CA ARG A 266 -1.22 -9.78 21.51
C ARG A 266 -1.28 -9.94 19.98
N PRO A 267 -0.17 -10.34 19.32
CA PRO A 267 -0.18 -10.56 17.86
C PRO A 267 -1.18 -11.61 17.38
N SER A 268 -1.45 -12.63 18.19
CA SER A 268 -2.45 -13.67 17.90
C SER A 268 -3.89 -13.13 17.87
N GLU A 269 -4.15 -11.97 18.48
CA GLU A 269 -5.48 -11.38 18.60
C GLU A 269 -5.86 -10.47 17.44
N VAL A 270 -4.97 -10.28 16.46
CA VAL A 270 -5.25 -9.44 15.26
C VAL A 270 -6.58 -9.79 14.58
N PRO A 271 -6.96 -11.07 14.38
CA PRO A 271 -8.28 -11.42 13.84
C PRO A 271 -9.44 -10.98 14.73
N ALA A 272 -9.34 -11.18 16.05
CA ALA A 272 -10.38 -10.82 17.01
C ALA A 272 -10.55 -9.29 17.09
N ILE A 273 -9.45 -8.55 17.16
CA ILE A 273 -9.42 -7.08 17.17
C ILE A 273 -10.02 -6.52 15.87
N THR A 274 -9.62 -7.07 14.72
CA THR A 274 -10.18 -6.68 13.42
C THR A 274 -11.69 -6.92 13.39
N ARG A 275 -12.17 -8.05 13.92
CA ARG A 275 -13.61 -8.35 14.01
C ARG A 275 -14.35 -7.31 14.86
N VAL A 276 -13.84 -7.00 16.06
CA VAL A 276 -14.45 -6.01 16.97
C VAL A 276 -14.52 -4.63 16.31
N LEU A 277 -13.42 -4.16 15.73
CA LEU A 277 -13.36 -2.91 14.97
C LEU A 277 -14.39 -2.87 13.84
N THR A 278 -14.42 -3.93 13.01
CA THR A 278 -15.35 -4.03 11.87
C THR A 278 -16.81 -3.96 12.32
N ARG A 279 -17.17 -4.71 13.37
CA ARG A 279 -18.55 -4.76 13.89
C ARG A 279 -18.98 -3.41 14.47
N ALA A 280 -18.11 -2.79 15.27
CA ALA A 280 -18.42 -1.51 15.90
C ALA A 280 -18.58 -0.38 14.89
N PHE A 281 -17.79 -0.37 13.82
CA PHE A 281 -17.83 0.63 12.76
C PHE A 281 -18.81 0.32 11.61
N ALA A 282 -19.54 -0.80 11.66
CA ALA A 282 -20.40 -1.26 10.56
C ALA A 282 -21.49 -0.26 10.14
N LYS A 283 -21.90 0.63 11.05
CA LYS A 283 -22.92 1.67 10.83
C LYS A 283 -22.36 3.08 10.94
N ASP A 284 -21.03 3.23 11.00
CA ASP A 284 -20.40 4.52 11.16
C ASP A 284 -20.48 5.36 9.88
N PRO A 285 -20.90 6.64 9.96
CA PRO A 285 -21.12 7.46 8.78
C PRO A 285 -19.83 7.78 8.01
N ALA A 286 -18.70 7.95 8.70
CA ALA A 286 -17.43 8.19 8.04
C ALA A 286 -16.98 6.94 7.28
N MET A 287 -17.09 5.76 7.90
CA MET A 287 -16.74 4.48 7.25
C MET A 287 -17.64 4.17 6.06
N ASN A 288 -18.94 4.44 6.16
CA ASN A 288 -19.88 4.32 5.05
C ASN A 288 -19.51 5.25 3.88
N TRP A 289 -19.14 6.49 4.20
CA TRP A 289 -18.74 7.46 3.20
C TRP A 289 -17.39 7.11 2.56
N TYR A 290 -16.35 6.76 3.34
CA TYR A 290 -15.07 6.32 2.77
C TYR A 290 -15.25 5.09 1.89
N GLY A 291 -16.01 4.10 2.38
CA GLY A 291 -16.22 2.83 1.71
C GLY A 291 -17.15 2.89 0.49
N CYS A 292 -17.75 4.04 0.21
CA CYS A 292 -18.78 4.19 -0.82
C CYS A 292 -19.90 3.14 -0.66
N VAL A 293 -20.31 2.91 0.59
CA VAL A 293 -21.26 1.85 0.94
C VAL A 293 -22.61 2.13 0.26
N PRO A 294 -23.17 1.14 -0.48
CA PRO A 294 -24.37 1.37 -1.28
C PRO A 294 -25.64 1.51 -0.43
N GLU A 295 -25.71 0.77 0.67
CA GLU A 295 -26.84 0.73 1.59
C GLU A 295 -26.34 0.42 3.01
N LEU A 296 -27.01 0.99 4.02
CA LEU A 296 -26.61 0.80 5.41
C LEU A 296 -26.72 -0.68 5.79
N VAL A 297 -25.66 -1.21 6.42
CA VAL A 297 -25.66 -2.59 6.92
C VAL A 297 -26.70 -2.71 8.04
N PRO A 298 -27.75 -3.55 7.90
CA PRO A 298 -28.84 -3.62 8.88
C PRO A 298 -28.39 -4.24 10.20
N ASP A 299 -27.58 -5.31 10.11
CA ASP A 299 -26.97 -5.99 11.24
C ASP A 299 -25.61 -6.59 10.86
N CYS A 300 -24.72 -6.75 11.84
CA CYS A 300 -23.37 -7.28 11.64
C CYS A 300 -23.37 -8.75 11.19
N GLU A 301 -24.42 -9.51 11.51
CA GLU A 301 -24.60 -10.91 11.12
C GLU A 301 -25.46 -11.06 9.85
N SER A 302 -25.79 -9.96 9.18
CA SER A 302 -26.60 -9.98 7.96
C SER A 302 -25.96 -10.86 6.88
N GLN A 303 -26.75 -11.80 6.37
CA GLN A 303 -26.33 -12.74 5.33
C GLN A 303 -26.55 -12.20 3.90
N THR A 304 -27.01 -10.96 3.74
CA THR A 304 -27.23 -10.40 2.41
C THR A 304 -25.89 -10.23 1.68
N PRO A 305 -25.80 -10.53 0.37
CA PRO A 305 -24.53 -10.43 -0.36
C PRO A 305 -23.92 -9.02 -0.35
N SER A 306 -24.77 -8.00 -0.31
CA SER A 306 -24.38 -6.59 -0.20
C SER A 306 -23.78 -6.28 1.17
N ALA A 307 -24.45 -6.67 2.26
CA ALA A 307 -23.94 -6.48 3.62
C ALA A 307 -22.62 -7.24 3.84
N GLN A 308 -22.54 -8.49 3.41
CA GLN A 308 -21.31 -9.29 3.50
C GLN A 308 -20.15 -8.65 2.75
N ARG A 309 -20.40 -8.07 1.56
CA ARG A 309 -19.39 -7.35 0.79
C ARG A 309 -18.93 -6.09 1.52
N SER A 310 -19.85 -5.28 2.03
CA SER A 310 -19.55 -4.07 2.79
C SER A 310 -18.74 -4.39 4.05
N MET A 311 -19.16 -5.40 4.82
CA MET A 311 -18.45 -5.87 6.02
C MET A 311 -17.05 -6.41 5.71
N ARG A 312 -16.89 -7.17 4.62
CA ARG A 312 -15.57 -7.66 4.18
C ARG A 312 -14.64 -6.51 3.80
N ASN A 313 -15.14 -5.56 3.01
CA ASN A 313 -14.34 -4.41 2.58
C ASN A 313 -13.94 -3.53 3.78
N LEU A 314 -14.88 -3.31 4.73
CA LEU A 314 -14.60 -2.65 6.00
C LEU A 314 -13.56 -3.42 6.82
N SER A 315 -13.65 -4.75 6.89
CA SER A 315 -12.67 -5.58 7.58
C SER A 315 -11.26 -5.46 6.99
N TRP A 316 -11.14 -5.33 5.66
CA TRP A 316 -9.84 -5.04 5.04
C TRP A 316 -9.27 -3.69 5.46
N PHE A 317 -10.12 -2.67 5.56
CA PHE A 317 -9.72 -1.36 6.06
C PHE A 317 -9.28 -1.43 7.53
N GLN A 318 -10.10 -2.03 8.38
CA GLN A 318 -9.82 -2.15 9.82
C GLN A 318 -8.55 -2.97 10.09
N SER A 319 -8.34 -4.06 9.33
CA SER A 319 -7.08 -4.82 9.39
C SER A 319 -5.88 -3.98 8.94
N ALA A 320 -6.06 -3.13 7.92
CA ALA A 320 -4.99 -2.30 7.39
C ALA A 320 -4.60 -1.19 8.36
N ILE A 321 -5.58 -0.52 8.97
CA ILE A 321 -5.36 0.48 9.99
C ILE A 321 -4.67 -0.13 11.21
N LEU A 322 -5.17 -1.24 11.74
CA LEU A 322 -4.55 -1.94 12.86
C LEU A 322 -3.07 -2.26 12.59
N LYS A 323 -2.76 -2.83 11.41
CA LYS A 323 -1.38 -3.12 11.01
C LYS A 323 -0.55 -1.86 10.85
N SER A 324 -1.13 -0.80 10.28
CA SER A 324 -0.44 0.48 10.09
C SER A 324 -0.06 1.09 11.44
N THR A 325 -0.98 1.09 12.40
CA THR A 325 -0.75 1.52 13.78
C THR A 325 0.45 0.77 14.38
N VAL A 326 0.51 -0.55 14.27
CA VAL A 326 1.65 -1.35 14.76
C VAL A 326 2.95 -0.99 14.02
N LEU A 327 2.90 -0.88 12.68
CA LEU A 327 4.08 -0.60 11.86
C LEU A 327 4.71 0.78 12.13
N VAL A 328 3.90 1.77 12.50
CA VAL A 328 4.39 3.11 12.89
C VAL A 328 4.77 3.21 14.37
N LYS A 329 4.75 2.08 15.10
CA LYS A 329 5.00 1.97 16.54
C LYS A 329 3.94 2.64 17.42
N GLY A 330 2.69 2.63 16.95
CA GLY A 330 1.51 2.96 17.74
C GLY A 330 1.18 1.91 18.79
N LEU A 331 0.30 2.25 19.73
CA LEU A 331 -0.17 1.37 20.78
C LEU A 331 -1.56 0.82 20.43
N VAL A 332 -1.76 -0.47 20.69
CA VAL A 332 -3.05 -1.14 20.57
C VAL A 332 -3.43 -1.65 21.95
N THR A 333 -4.42 -1.02 22.57
CA THR A 333 -4.94 -1.42 23.89
C THR A 333 -6.29 -2.09 23.72
N VAL A 334 -6.51 -3.17 24.46
CA VAL A 334 -7.74 -3.96 24.43
C VAL A 334 -8.32 -4.09 25.83
N VAL A 335 -9.65 -4.09 25.93
CA VAL A 335 -10.36 -4.62 27.10
C VAL A 335 -10.63 -6.07 26.84
N VAL A 336 -10.24 -6.92 27.79
CA VAL A 336 -10.55 -8.34 27.76
C VAL A 336 -11.45 -8.73 28.92
N VAL A 337 -12.31 -9.71 28.66
CA VAL A 337 -13.18 -10.34 29.65
C VAL A 337 -12.85 -11.84 29.65
N PRO A 338 -12.68 -12.48 30.82
CA PRO A 338 -12.52 -13.93 30.88
C PRO A 338 -13.77 -14.61 30.31
N SER A 339 -13.56 -15.57 29.41
CA SER A 339 -14.62 -16.45 28.91
C SER A 339 -14.94 -17.47 29.99
N VAL A 340 -16.16 -17.42 30.53
CA VAL A 340 -16.73 -18.50 31.31
C VAL A 340 -17.34 -19.46 30.28
N GLU A 341 -16.75 -20.64 30.09
CA GLU A 341 -17.45 -21.69 29.35
C GLU A 341 -18.68 -22.07 30.19
N ASP A 342 -19.88 -21.74 29.71
CA ASP A 342 -21.12 -22.38 30.16
C ASP A 342 -20.95 -23.88 29.86
N GLY A 343 -20.83 -24.67 30.92
CA GLY A 343 -20.46 -26.08 30.82
C GLY A 343 -21.47 -26.89 30.02
N GLU A 344 -20.95 -27.70 29.10
CA GLU A 344 -21.43 -29.06 28.82
C GLU A 344 -20.37 -29.96 28.16
N ASP A 345 -19.25 -29.42 27.63
CA ASP A 345 -18.22 -30.23 26.93
C ASP A 345 -16.84 -30.30 27.63
N ALA A 346 -16.72 -29.89 28.90
CA ALA A 346 -15.44 -29.87 29.64
C ALA A 346 -15.04 -31.23 30.26
N GLU A 347 -15.30 -32.34 29.58
CA GLU A 347 -14.76 -33.67 29.94
C GLU A 347 -14.03 -34.32 28.75
N GLN A 348 -13.05 -33.63 28.17
CA GLN A 348 -11.93 -34.31 27.50
C GLN A 348 -10.79 -33.33 27.22
N GLU A 349 -9.88 -33.24 28.19
CA GLU A 349 -8.42 -33.15 28.04
C GLU A 349 -7.82 -32.47 29.28
N SER A 350 -7.69 -33.25 30.35
CA SER A 350 -6.79 -32.90 31.44
C SER A 350 -5.34 -33.11 30.98
N ASN A 351 -4.69 -32.05 30.52
CA ASN A 351 -3.23 -31.96 30.63
C ASN A 351 -2.90 -30.73 31.47
N ARG A 352 -2.51 -30.97 32.73
CA ARG A 352 -2.08 -29.96 33.69
C ARG A 352 -0.71 -29.44 33.24
N ASP A 353 -0.72 -28.28 32.59
CA ASP A 353 0.16 -27.13 32.83
C ASP A 353 -0.13 -26.10 31.73
N THR A 354 -0.53 -24.88 32.13
CA THR A 354 -1.01 -23.75 31.30
C THR A 354 -2.46 -23.80 30.79
N VAL A 355 -3.44 -23.79 31.72
CA VAL A 355 -4.77 -23.29 31.37
C VAL A 355 -4.67 -21.75 31.32
N GLU A 356 -4.25 -21.19 30.18
CA GLU A 356 -4.53 -19.77 29.92
C GLU A 356 -6.06 -19.65 29.85
N ALA A 357 -6.66 -18.97 30.84
CA ALA A 357 -8.07 -18.62 30.78
C ALA A 357 -8.35 -17.95 29.42
N ARG A 358 -9.27 -18.52 28.64
CA ARG A 358 -9.60 -17.98 27.31
C ARG A 358 -10.17 -16.57 27.51
N GLU A 359 -9.46 -15.56 27.02
CA GLU A 359 -9.87 -14.16 27.11
C GLU A 359 -10.59 -13.74 25.82
N GLU A 360 -11.71 -13.06 25.96
CA GLU A 360 -12.42 -12.43 24.85
C GLU A 360 -12.08 -10.94 24.76
N VAL A 361 -11.67 -10.46 23.59
CA VAL A 361 -11.48 -9.02 23.30
C VAL A 361 -12.85 -8.38 23.05
N VAL A 362 -13.24 -7.43 23.90
CA VAL A 362 -14.56 -6.77 23.84
C VAL A 362 -14.50 -5.29 23.49
N ALA A 363 -13.34 -4.66 23.62
CA ALA A 363 -13.11 -3.27 23.25
C ALA A 363 -11.66 -3.05 22.81
N VAL A 364 -11.43 -2.05 21.94
CA VAL A 364 -10.13 -1.76 21.33
C VAL A 364 -9.93 -0.26 21.27
N ALA A 365 -8.71 0.22 21.55
CA ALA A 365 -8.26 1.56 21.20
C ALA A 365 -6.90 1.53 20.50
N LEU A 366 -6.78 2.33 19.43
CA LEU A 366 -5.57 2.51 18.63
C LEU A 366 -5.02 3.91 18.90
N TRP A 367 -3.75 3.99 19.31
CA TRP A 367 -3.09 5.24 19.67
C TRP A 367 -1.84 5.47 18.84
N LEU A 368 -1.67 6.68 18.32
CA LEU A 368 -0.41 7.11 17.69
C LEU A 368 0.35 8.04 18.64
N PRO A 369 1.63 7.76 18.94
CA PRO A 369 2.43 8.62 19.79
C PRO A 369 2.84 9.91 19.05
N PRO A 370 3.28 10.94 19.80
CA PRO A 370 3.80 12.18 19.23
C PRO A 370 4.86 11.94 18.15
N GLY A 371 4.77 12.71 17.07
CA GLY A 371 5.65 12.63 15.91
C GLY A 371 5.37 11.43 14.98
N LYS A 372 4.34 10.61 15.26
CA LYS A 372 3.90 9.53 14.36
C LYS A 372 2.60 9.90 13.68
N THR A 373 2.60 9.77 12.36
CA THR A 373 1.43 9.87 11.51
C THR A 373 1.31 8.58 10.70
N LEU A 374 0.17 8.39 10.03
CA LEU A 374 -0.01 7.31 9.06
C LEU A 374 0.60 7.64 7.68
N ASP A 375 1.50 8.64 7.60
CA ASP A 375 2.30 8.92 6.40
C ASP A 375 3.37 7.83 6.23
N MET A 376 2.94 6.74 5.63
CA MET A 376 3.75 5.55 5.45
C MET A 376 4.58 5.62 4.17
N GLY A 377 5.84 5.19 4.27
CA GLY A 377 6.64 4.90 3.08
C GLY A 377 6.06 3.73 2.25
N PRO A 378 6.44 3.59 0.97
CA PRO A 378 5.85 2.63 0.03
C PRO A 378 5.86 1.17 0.51
N VAL A 379 6.94 0.75 1.17
CA VAL A 379 7.07 -0.63 1.70
C VAL A 379 6.06 -0.87 2.83
N THR A 380 5.94 0.08 3.75
CA THR A 380 4.99 0.03 4.86
C THR A 380 3.56 0.10 4.35
N PHE A 381 3.31 0.95 3.35
CA PHE A 381 2.03 1.07 2.65
C PHE A 381 1.59 -0.25 1.99
N LEU A 382 2.51 -0.99 1.37
CA LEU A 382 2.20 -2.30 0.79
C LEU A 382 1.96 -3.34 1.89
N ARG A 383 2.79 -3.36 2.95
CA ARG A 383 2.70 -4.32 4.06
C ARG A 383 1.48 -4.12 4.94
N SER A 384 0.93 -2.91 5.02
CA SER A 384 -0.28 -2.66 5.82
C SER A 384 -1.52 -3.33 5.23
N GLY A 385 -1.54 -3.62 3.93
CA GLY A 385 -2.71 -4.19 3.26
C GLY A 385 -3.65 -3.14 2.66
N ILE A 386 -3.24 -1.87 2.60
CA ILE A 386 -4.00 -0.79 1.93
C ILE A 386 -4.35 -1.12 0.47
N MET A 387 -3.57 -1.96 -0.21
CA MET A 387 -3.92 -2.41 -1.57
C MET A 387 -5.28 -3.11 -1.62
N LYS A 388 -5.63 -3.92 -0.59
CA LYS A 388 -6.96 -4.55 -0.51
C LYS A 388 -8.06 -3.53 -0.24
N VAL A 389 -7.75 -2.45 0.49
CA VAL A 389 -8.68 -1.34 0.72
C VAL A 389 -8.99 -0.63 -0.60
N ILE A 390 -7.97 -0.32 -1.41
CA ILE A 390 -8.17 0.29 -2.74
C ILE A 390 -8.97 -0.65 -3.65
N GLN A 391 -8.72 -1.96 -3.60
CA GLN A 391 -9.52 -2.95 -4.33
C GLN A 391 -10.99 -2.98 -3.87
N GLY A 392 -11.26 -2.81 -2.57
CA GLY A 392 -12.61 -2.86 -2.01
C GLY A 392 -13.41 -1.57 -2.16
N TRP A 393 -12.77 -0.42 -1.90
CA TRP A 393 -13.41 0.91 -1.85
C TRP A 393 -13.20 1.74 -3.12
N GLY A 394 -12.30 1.31 -4.00
CA GLY A 394 -11.96 2.00 -5.24
C GLY A 394 -11.23 3.33 -5.04
N LEU A 395 -10.92 3.99 -6.16
CA LEU A 395 -10.22 5.28 -6.18
C LEU A 395 -11.05 6.40 -5.56
N THR A 396 -12.39 6.31 -5.61
CA THR A 396 -13.28 7.30 -4.99
C THR A 396 -13.15 7.29 -3.48
N GLY A 397 -13.13 6.11 -2.84
CA GLY A 397 -12.91 6.00 -1.40
C GLY A 397 -11.53 6.51 -0.98
N ALA A 398 -10.48 6.13 -1.73
CA ALA A 398 -9.13 6.64 -1.49
C ALA A 398 -9.05 8.17 -1.61
N LYS A 399 -9.72 8.76 -2.61
CA LYS A 399 -9.82 10.22 -2.78
C LYS A 399 -10.52 10.88 -1.60
N ARG A 400 -11.63 10.31 -1.11
CA ARG A 400 -12.37 10.85 0.05
C ARG A 400 -11.49 10.92 1.29
N VAL A 401 -10.73 9.86 1.58
CA VAL A 401 -9.81 9.84 2.72
C VAL A 401 -8.64 10.82 2.52
N LEU A 402 -7.89 10.70 1.41
CA LEU A 402 -6.63 11.41 1.20
C LEU A 402 -6.78 12.90 0.84
N TRP A 403 -7.83 13.26 0.12
CA TRP A 403 -8.02 14.63 -0.38
C TRP A 403 -9.13 15.39 0.32
N ASP A 404 -10.23 14.72 0.67
CA ASP A 404 -11.39 15.40 1.21
C ASP A 404 -11.32 15.45 2.76
N PHE A 405 -11.07 14.32 3.43
CA PHE A 405 -11.04 14.18 4.90
C PHE A 405 -9.71 14.63 5.54
N SER A 406 -8.59 13.93 5.28
CA SER A 406 -7.34 14.14 6.03
C SER A 406 -6.83 15.59 5.96
N PRO A 407 -6.88 16.29 4.81
CA PRO A 407 -6.44 17.68 4.77
C PRO A 407 -7.35 18.65 5.51
N ALA A 408 -8.63 18.34 5.69
CA ALA A 408 -9.55 19.17 6.48
C ALA A 408 -9.25 19.06 7.97
N VAL A 409 -9.13 17.82 8.46
CA VAL A 409 -8.76 17.51 9.84
C VAL A 409 -7.39 18.09 10.21
N GLU A 410 -6.36 17.87 9.39
CA GLU A 410 -5.02 18.40 9.68
C GLU A 410 -4.98 19.93 9.69
N ARG A 411 -5.74 20.62 8.83
CA ARG A 411 -5.82 22.09 8.87
C ARG A 411 -6.43 22.60 10.18
N THR A 412 -7.48 21.94 10.66
CA THR A 412 -8.10 22.29 11.95
C THR A 412 -7.11 22.08 13.09
N LEU A 413 -6.44 20.92 13.13
CA LEU A 413 -5.50 20.61 14.21
C LEU A 413 -4.26 21.52 14.16
N GLU A 414 -3.65 21.74 12.99
CA GLU A 414 -2.55 22.72 12.82
C GLU A 414 -2.95 24.11 13.34
N LYS A 415 -4.16 24.57 13.00
CA LYS A 415 -4.70 25.86 13.47
C LYS A 415 -4.88 25.89 14.99
N ALA A 416 -5.52 24.86 15.56
CA ALA A 416 -5.83 24.77 16.99
C ALA A 416 -4.56 24.69 17.87
N PHE A 417 -3.57 23.89 17.46
CA PHE A 417 -2.28 23.75 18.13
C PHE A 417 -1.44 25.02 18.02
N LYS A 418 -1.35 25.60 16.82
CA LYS A 418 -0.62 26.86 16.60
C LYS A 418 -1.20 28.01 17.41
N ALA A 419 -2.52 28.10 17.54
CA ALA A 419 -3.18 29.12 18.37
C ALA A 419 -2.78 29.04 19.85
N ARG A 420 -2.31 27.87 20.32
CA ARG A 420 -1.82 27.63 21.68
C ARG A 420 -0.29 27.59 21.78
N GLY A 421 0.43 27.91 20.70
CA GLY A 421 1.89 27.89 20.67
C GLY A 421 2.49 26.48 20.76
N LEU A 422 1.71 25.44 20.43
CA LEU A 422 2.12 24.04 20.45
C LEU A 422 2.36 23.52 19.03
N ASP A 423 3.19 22.48 18.91
CA ASP A 423 3.34 21.72 17.67
C ASP A 423 2.23 20.65 17.61
N ARG A 424 1.53 20.58 16.48
CA ARG A 424 0.53 19.56 16.13
C ARG A 424 1.05 18.15 16.38
N LEU A 425 2.31 17.90 16.00
CA LEU A 425 2.94 16.58 16.12
C LEU A 425 3.39 16.27 17.55
N ASP A 426 3.35 17.25 18.46
CA ASP A 426 3.62 17.03 19.88
C ASP A 426 2.37 16.61 20.67
N SER A 427 1.53 15.77 20.07
CA SER A 427 0.30 15.25 20.67
C SER A 427 0.10 13.77 20.37
N TRP A 428 -0.64 13.10 21.25
CA TRP A 428 -1.12 11.75 21.01
C TRP A 428 -2.39 11.78 20.15
N HIS A 429 -2.50 10.86 19.21
CA HIS A 429 -3.74 10.64 18.45
C HIS A 429 -4.47 9.44 19.03
N LEU A 430 -5.68 9.62 19.53
CA LEU A 430 -6.61 8.50 19.68
C LEU A 430 -7.24 8.26 18.30
N PHE A 431 -6.63 7.34 17.55
CA PHE A 431 -6.96 7.12 16.14
C PHE A 431 -8.30 6.41 15.96
N GLU A 432 -8.53 5.34 16.72
CA GLU A 432 -9.81 4.64 16.77
C GLU A 432 -10.07 4.15 18.20
N MET A 433 -11.33 4.20 18.65
CA MET A 433 -11.78 3.55 19.87
C MET A 433 -13.15 2.92 19.65
N VAL A 434 -13.29 1.65 20.01
CA VAL A 434 -14.51 0.88 19.81
C VAL A 434 -14.82 -0.02 20.99
N VAL A 435 -16.10 -0.34 21.13
CA VAL A 435 -16.60 -1.44 21.97
C VAL A 435 -17.47 -2.30 21.06
N ASP A 436 -17.30 -3.63 21.12
CA ASP A 436 -18.12 -4.55 20.32
C ASP A 436 -19.61 -4.26 20.60
N PRO A 437 -20.46 -4.18 19.55
CA PRO A 437 -21.88 -3.92 19.71
C PRO A 437 -22.59 -4.75 20.80
N SER A 438 -22.23 -6.02 21.00
CA SER A 438 -22.85 -6.88 22.05
C SER A 438 -22.41 -6.53 23.48
N HIS A 439 -21.37 -5.70 23.63
CA HIS A 439 -20.76 -5.33 24.90
C HIS A 439 -20.86 -3.83 25.23
N GLN A 440 -21.60 -3.05 24.44
CA GLN A 440 -21.80 -1.62 24.69
C GLN A 440 -22.61 -1.35 25.96
N GLY A 441 -22.46 -0.14 26.52
CA GLY A 441 -23.18 0.29 27.73
C GLY A 441 -22.62 -0.27 29.06
N ARG A 442 -21.51 -1.00 29.00
CA ARG A 442 -20.88 -1.66 30.17
C ARG A 442 -19.71 -0.88 30.80
N GLY A 443 -19.38 0.30 30.28
CA GLY A 443 -18.30 1.15 30.82
C GLY A 443 -16.90 0.87 30.25
N TYR A 444 -16.77 0.01 29.24
CA TYR A 444 -15.46 -0.35 28.66
C TYR A 444 -14.74 0.81 27.96
N SER A 445 -15.45 1.80 27.45
CA SER A 445 -14.83 3.04 26.94
C SER A 445 -14.13 3.80 28.06
N SER A 446 -14.71 3.87 29.26
CA SER A 446 -14.08 4.52 30.41
C SER A 446 -12.78 3.81 30.81
N LEU A 447 -12.77 2.48 30.82
CA LEU A 447 -11.55 1.70 31.06
C LEU A 447 -10.43 2.03 30.06
N LEU A 448 -10.75 2.04 28.75
CA LEU A 448 -9.77 2.39 27.71
C LEU A 448 -9.25 3.82 27.85
N MET A 449 -10.14 4.76 28.16
CA MET A 449 -9.78 6.18 28.32
C MET A 449 -8.93 6.42 29.56
N GLU A 450 -9.27 5.82 30.71
CA GLU A 450 -8.49 5.91 31.94
C GLU A 450 -7.07 5.34 31.77
N GLU A 451 -6.95 4.17 31.14
CA GLU A 451 -5.64 3.59 30.80
C GLU A 451 -4.88 4.46 29.80
N GLY A 452 -5.57 4.97 28.78
CA GLY A 452 -5.01 5.86 27.78
C GLY A 452 -4.41 7.12 28.39
N PHE A 453 -5.19 7.84 29.20
CA PHE A 453 -4.72 9.06 29.86
C PHE A 453 -3.54 8.84 30.81
N ARG A 454 -3.48 7.69 31.49
CA ARG A 454 -2.30 7.35 32.31
C ARG A 454 -1.03 7.24 31.48
N ARG A 455 -1.14 6.87 30.20
CA ARG A 455 0.00 6.69 29.27
C ARG A 455 0.33 7.94 28.46
N THR A 456 -0.69 8.74 28.12
CA THR A 456 -0.53 9.89 27.23
C THR A 456 -0.22 11.20 27.98
N SER A 457 -0.53 11.27 29.27
CA SER A 457 -0.20 12.41 30.13
C SER A 457 1.31 12.66 30.21
N PRO A 458 1.77 13.94 30.21
CA PRO A 458 0.98 15.19 30.26
C PRO A 458 0.66 15.81 28.89
N LYS A 459 0.85 15.07 27.78
CA LYS A 459 0.73 15.63 26.44
C LYS A 459 -0.73 15.75 25.98
N PRO A 460 -1.04 16.71 25.09
CA PRO A 460 -2.36 16.80 24.50
C PRO A 460 -2.74 15.51 23.77
N VAL A 461 -4.03 15.20 23.77
CA VAL A 461 -4.62 14.09 23.02
C VAL A 461 -5.66 14.66 22.06
N HIS A 462 -5.59 14.30 20.79
CA HIS A 462 -6.59 14.68 19.80
C HIS A 462 -7.28 13.45 19.21
N LEU A 463 -8.48 13.65 18.68
CA LEU A 463 -9.31 12.65 18.03
C LEU A 463 -10.34 13.27 17.10
N GLU A 464 -10.99 12.42 16.33
CA GLU A 464 -12.14 12.73 15.50
C GLU A 464 -13.37 11.95 15.97
N ALA A 465 -14.46 12.66 16.25
CA ALA A 465 -15.74 12.05 16.61
C ALA A 465 -16.68 12.07 15.41
N THR A 466 -17.14 10.91 14.97
CA THR A 466 -17.98 10.73 13.77
C THR A 466 -19.49 10.82 14.04
N THR A 467 -19.90 10.93 15.30
CA THR A 467 -21.31 11.08 15.69
C THR A 467 -21.45 12.02 16.88
N ALA A 468 -22.59 12.72 16.98
CA ALA A 468 -22.87 13.62 18.09
C ALA A 468 -22.84 12.90 19.45
N LYS A 469 -23.32 11.65 19.49
CA LYS A 469 -23.24 10.79 20.67
C LYS A 469 -21.79 10.58 21.12
N ASN A 470 -20.88 10.27 20.19
CA ASN A 470 -19.47 10.05 20.52
C ASN A 470 -18.78 11.35 20.92
N ARG A 471 -19.08 12.47 20.26
CA ARG A 471 -18.62 13.81 20.65
C ARG A 471 -18.97 14.10 22.11
N ASP A 472 -20.22 13.85 22.51
CA ASP A 472 -20.68 14.12 23.88
C ASP A 472 -19.99 13.19 24.90
N ILE A 473 -19.70 11.94 24.52
CA ILE A 473 -18.87 11.03 25.33
C ILE A 473 -17.46 11.58 25.51
N TYR A 474 -16.80 12.04 24.44
CA TYR A 474 -15.45 12.60 24.55
C TYR A 474 -15.43 13.93 25.31
N ALA A 475 -16.47 14.76 25.17
CA ALA A 475 -16.62 15.97 25.98
C ALA A 475 -16.65 15.66 27.48
N HIS A 476 -17.30 14.55 27.88
CA HIS A 476 -17.28 14.09 29.27
C HIS A 476 -15.88 13.74 29.79
N PHE A 477 -14.97 13.26 28.92
CA PHE A 477 -13.56 13.03 29.25
C PHE A 477 -12.68 14.30 29.19
N GLY A 478 -13.29 15.46 28.96
CA GLY A 478 -12.62 16.76 28.92
C GLY A 478 -11.95 17.08 27.60
N PHE A 479 -12.41 16.47 26.49
CA PHE A 479 -12.05 16.96 25.15
C PHE A 479 -12.88 18.19 24.79
N GLU A 480 -12.23 19.16 24.17
CA GLU A 480 -12.87 20.36 23.63
C GLU A 480 -13.02 20.22 22.12
N VAL A 481 -14.11 20.73 21.54
CA VAL A 481 -14.29 20.77 20.08
C VAL A 481 -13.42 21.89 19.50
N ASP A 482 -12.53 21.53 18.58
CA ASP A 482 -11.73 22.49 17.82
C ASP A 482 -12.52 23.03 16.62
N GLU A 483 -13.16 22.13 15.86
CA GLU A 483 -14.01 22.48 14.70
C GLU A 483 -14.97 21.33 14.37
N GLU A 484 -16.14 21.67 13.82
CA GLU A 484 -17.07 20.72 13.20
C GLU A 484 -16.94 20.79 11.68
N HIS A 485 -16.74 19.63 11.05
CA HIS A 485 -16.76 19.45 9.60
C HIS A 485 -18.06 18.79 9.16
N GLN A 486 -18.48 19.11 7.93
CA GLN A 486 -19.60 18.46 7.26
C GLN A 486 -19.09 17.83 5.97
N PHE A 487 -19.02 16.50 5.94
CA PHE A 487 -18.49 15.75 4.81
C PHE A 487 -19.60 15.19 3.92
N GLY A 488 -19.32 15.14 2.61
CA GLY A 488 -20.23 14.57 1.63
C GLY A 488 -21.55 15.34 1.42
N VAL A 489 -21.60 16.62 1.80
CA VAL A 489 -22.76 17.50 1.57
C VAL A 489 -23.16 17.48 0.09
N GLY A 490 -24.47 17.29 -0.16
CA GLY A 490 -25.02 17.18 -1.52
C GLY A 490 -24.83 15.80 -2.17
N ALA A 491 -24.13 14.86 -1.54
CA ALA A 491 -23.85 13.54 -2.08
C ALA A 491 -24.31 12.37 -1.18
N VAL A 492 -24.33 12.54 0.14
CA VAL A 492 -24.74 11.51 1.11
C VAL A 492 -25.66 12.06 2.19
N ASP A 493 -26.38 11.17 2.86
CA ASP A 493 -27.18 11.47 4.05
C ASP A 493 -26.31 11.47 5.33
N LYS A 494 -26.97 11.66 6.48
CA LYS A 494 -26.34 11.66 7.81
C LYS A 494 -25.63 10.35 8.19
N ASP A 495 -25.95 9.24 7.52
CA ASP A 495 -25.38 7.91 7.78
C ASP A 495 -24.25 7.60 6.78
N GLY A 496 -23.83 8.58 5.97
CA GLY A 496 -22.77 8.44 4.98
C GLY A 496 -23.19 7.69 3.71
N ILE A 497 -24.49 7.43 3.53
CA ILE A 497 -25.05 6.67 2.42
C ILE A 497 -25.49 7.62 1.30
N ARG A 498 -25.34 7.19 0.04
CA ARG A 498 -25.65 8.02 -1.12
C ARG A 498 -27.10 8.53 -1.08
N ALA A 499 -27.26 9.85 -1.12
CA ALA A 499 -28.55 10.52 -1.11
C ALA A 499 -28.58 11.65 -2.15
N ARG A 500 -29.76 12.22 -2.41
CA ARG A 500 -29.95 13.35 -3.34
C ARG A 500 -30.91 14.39 -2.78
N GLY A 501 -30.79 15.62 -3.29
CA GLY A 501 -31.68 16.72 -2.93
C GLY A 501 -31.63 17.03 -1.44
N LYS A 502 -32.79 17.25 -0.81
CA LYS A 502 -32.88 17.63 0.61
C LYS A 502 -32.37 16.55 1.58
N ALA A 503 -32.34 15.28 1.16
CA ALA A 503 -31.82 14.19 1.98
C ALA A 503 -30.29 14.11 1.99
N ALA A 504 -29.60 14.78 1.05
CA ALA A 504 -28.14 14.74 0.93
C ALA A 504 -27.47 15.77 1.84
N THR A 505 -27.69 15.64 3.16
CA THR A 505 -27.21 16.58 4.17
C THR A 505 -25.70 16.53 4.40
N GLY A 506 -25.05 15.43 4.02
CA GLY A 506 -23.73 15.07 4.53
C GLY A 506 -23.81 14.50 5.95
N TYR A 507 -22.65 14.12 6.48
CA TYR A 507 -22.49 13.69 7.87
C TYR A 507 -21.54 14.63 8.64
N PRO A 508 -21.79 14.85 9.93
CA PRO A 508 -20.95 15.69 10.77
C PRO A 508 -19.72 14.93 11.29
N GLU A 509 -18.65 15.66 11.55
CA GLU A 509 -17.49 15.14 12.26
C GLU A 509 -16.84 16.24 13.11
N TRP A 510 -16.48 15.92 14.34
CA TRP A 510 -15.88 16.88 15.27
C TRP A 510 -14.42 16.52 15.52
N VAL A 511 -13.53 17.45 15.16
CA VAL A 511 -12.14 17.40 15.60
C VAL A 511 -12.10 17.90 17.03
N MET A 512 -11.53 17.11 17.93
CA MET A 512 -11.52 17.41 19.35
C MET A 512 -10.14 17.21 19.96
N THR A 513 -9.74 18.11 20.84
CA THR A 513 -8.47 18.03 21.56
C THR A 513 -8.67 18.20 23.07
N LYS A 514 -8.04 17.32 23.85
CA LYS A 514 -7.83 17.47 25.29
C LYS A 514 -6.45 18.06 25.50
N TRP A 515 -6.39 19.31 25.97
CA TRP A 515 -5.15 20.10 26.07
C TRP A 515 -4.32 19.79 27.32
N SER A 516 -4.97 19.39 28.42
CA SER A 516 -4.34 18.95 29.66
C SER A 516 -4.92 17.61 30.09
N SER A 517 -4.05 16.63 30.30
CA SER A 517 -4.40 15.28 30.77
C SER A 517 -4.70 15.25 32.25
#